data_AF-A0A847ST72-F1
#
_entry.id   AF-A0A847ST72-F1
#
_cell.length_a   1.000
_cell.length_b   1.000
_cell.length_c   1.000
_cell.angle_alpha   90.00
_cell.angle_beta   90.00
_cell.angle_gamma   90.00
#
_symmetry.space_group_name_H-M   'P 1'
#
loop_
_entity.id
_entity.type
_entity.pdbx_description
1 polymer ?
#
loop_
_entity_poly.entity_id
_entity_poly.type
_entity_poly.pdbx_seq_one_letter_code
_entity_poly.pdbx_strand_id
1 'polypeptide(L)' 'MIEEEAKEGIQLIDIYWTLGRYDAVAIVEAPDVEAAMRMSIRRSENHIIETMVAIPAVEARRFVES' A
#
# COMPACT_ATOMS: atom_id res chain seq x y z
N MET A 1 -0.81 9.00 12.43
CA MET A 1 -1.22 8.67 11.04
C MET A 1 -0.05 8.50 10.08
N ILE A 2 1.11 9.11 10.33
CA ILE A 2 2.39 8.65 9.74
C ILE A 2 3.29 8.08 10.85
N GLU A 3 3.23 8.64 12.07
CA GLU A 3 4.08 8.19 13.18
C GLU A 3 3.82 6.77 13.69
N GLU A 4 2.58 6.27 13.66
CA GLU A 4 2.30 4.90 14.11
C GLU A 4 2.74 3.88 13.06
N GLU A 5 2.44 4.18 11.80
CA GLU A 5 2.87 3.44 10.63
C GLU A 5 4.41 3.41 10.53
N ALA A 6 5.08 4.53 10.79
CA ALA A 6 6.54 4.60 10.82
C ALA A 6 7.16 3.75 11.95
N LYS A 7 6.50 3.62 13.11
CA LYS A 7 6.94 2.71 14.19
C LYS A 7 6.83 1.24 13.79
N GLU A 8 5.90 0.93 12.88
CA GLU A 8 5.73 -0.39 12.26
C GLU A 8 6.64 -0.58 11.03
N GLY A 9 7.53 0.36 10.74
CA GLY A 9 8.45 0.32 9.60
C GLY A 9 7.81 0.65 8.25
N ILE A 10 6.58 1.17 8.24
CA ILE A 10 5.86 1.51 7.02
C ILE A 10 6.23 2.94 6.60
N GLN A 11 6.71 3.07 5.37
CA GLN A 11 7.04 4.34 4.75
C GLN A 11 5.99 4.72 3.72
N LEU A 12 5.40 5.92 3.87
CA LEU A 12 4.61 6.53 2.80
C LEU A 12 5.55 7.05 1.72
N ILE A 13 5.44 6.50 0.50
CA ILE A 13 6.20 6.96 -0.66
C ILE A 13 5.52 8.19 -1.27
N ASP A 14 4.22 8.08 -1.54
CA ASP A 14 3.44 9.16 -2.14
C ASP A 14 1.93 8.97 -1.93
N ILE A 15 1.16 10.05 -2.10
CA ILE A 15 -0.29 10.03 -2.09
C ILE A 15 -0.88 10.96 -3.15
N TYR A 16 -1.82 10.43 -3.92
CA TYR A 16 -2.49 11.14 -5.00
C TYR A 16 -4.00 11.17 -4.74
N TRP A 17 -4.61 12.35 -4.87
CA TRP A 17 -6.06 12.46 -4.98
C TRP A 17 -6.50 12.10 -6.39
N THR A 18 -7.57 11.32 -6.51
CA THR A 18 -8.06 10.83 -7.79
C THR A 18 -9.51 11.25 -8.02
N LEU A 19 -9.83 11.64 -9.25
CA LEU A 19 -11.21 11.91 -9.68
C LEU A 19 -11.77 10.66 -10.37
N GLY A 20 -12.03 9.61 -9.60
CA GLY A 20 -12.42 8.30 -10.11
C GLY A 20 -13.13 7.44 -9.07
N ARG A 21 -12.98 6.12 -9.18
CA ARG A 21 -13.63 5.16 -8.26
C ARG A 21 -13.21 5.32 -6.80
N TYR A 22 -11.97 5.72 -6.58
CA TYR A 22 -11.40 5.96 -5.25
C TYR A 22 -11.12 7.45 -5.08
N ASP A 23 -11.17 7.94 -3.85
CA ASP A 23 -10.84 9.33 -3.53
C ASP A 23 -9.32 9.58 -3.58
N ALA A 24 -8.52 8.59 -3.16
CA ALA A 24 -7.07 8.68 -3.15
C ALA A 24 -6.38 7.33 -3.39
N VAL A 25 -5.13 7.39 -3.86
CA VAL A 25 -4.20 6.25 -3.94
C VAL A 25 -2.95 6.61 -3.14
N ALA A 26 -2.59 5.75 -2.18
CA ALA A 26 -1.36 5.86 -1.41
C ALA A 26 -0.40 4.73 -1.80
N ILE A 27 0.86 5.08 -2.05
CA ILE A 27 1.95 4.14 -2.28
C ILE A 27 2.74 4.04 -1.00
N VAL A 28 2.87 2.84 -0.45
CA VAL A 28 3.63 2.58 0.78
C VAL A 28 4.63 1.47 0.56
N GLU A 29 5.77 1.57 1.23
CA GLU A 29 6.71 0.47 1.42
C GLU A 29 6.52 -0.06 2.84
N ALA A 30 6.23 -1.35 2.96
CA ALA A 30 6.06 -2.04 4.23
C ALA A 30 7.12 -3.14 4.34
N PRO A 31 7.61 -3.45 5.56
CA PRO A 31 8.66 -4.46 5.74
C PRO A 31 8.18 -5.87 5.39
N ASP A 32 6.88 -6.14 5.57
CA ASP A 32 6.23 -7.40 5.23
C ASP A 32 4.72 -7.21 5.00
N VAL A 33 4.06 -8.29 4.55
CA VAL A 33 2.61 -8.31 4.29
C VAL A 33 1.81 -8.14 5.59
N GLU A 34 2.32 -8.60 6.73
CA GLU A 34 1.60 -8.52 8.00
C GLU A 34 1.47 -7.07 8.47
N ALA A 35 2.55 -6.29 8.39
CA ALA A 35 2.56 -4.86 8.68
C ALA A 35 1.60 -4.09 7.75
N ALA A 36 1.65 -4.36 6.44
CA ALA A 36 0.74 -3.73 5.47
C ALA A 36 -0.74 -4.05 5.76
N MET A 37 -1.04 -5.30 6.13
CA MET A 37 -2.40 -5.73 6.47
C MET A 37 -2.89 -5.10 7.77
N ARG A 38 -2.05 -5.03 8.81
CA ARG A 38 -2.39 -4.39 10.08
C ARG A 38 -2.74 -2.92 9.89
N MET A 39 -1.93 -2.19 9.10
CA MET A 39 -2.22 -0.83 8.71
C MET A 39 -3.54 -0.74 7.94
N SER A 40 -3.74 -1.57 6.91
CA SER A 40 -4.95 -1.54 6.08
C SER A 40 -6.22 -1.77 6.89
N ILE A 41 -6.23 -2.76 7.79
CA ILE A 41 -7.35 -3.06 8.68
C ILE A 41 -7.61 -1.90 9.65
N ARG A 42 -6.57 -1.38 10.31
CA ARG A 42 -6.72 -0.22 11.21
C ARG A 42 -7.29 1.00 10.48
N ARG A 43 -6.82 1.28 9.26
CA ARG A 43 -7.35 2.40 8.47
C ARG A 43 -8.77 2.16 7.96
N SER A 44 -9.19 0.90 7.84
CA SER A 44 -10.53 0.52 7.40
C SER A 44 -11.63 0.94 8.39
N GLU A 45 -11.26 1.26 9.64
CA GLU A 45 -12.17 1.84 10.62
C GLU A 45 -12.75 3.19 10.17
N ASN A 46 -12.00 3.94 9.35
CA ASN A 46 -12.35 5.29 8.92
C ASN A 46 -12.42 5.45 7.39
N HIS A 47 -12.05 4.44 6.61
CA HIS A 47 -11.97 4.50 5.16
C HIS A 47 -12.38 3.17 4.52
N ILE A 48 -12.95 3.21 3.31
CA ILE A 48 -13.05 2.00 2.49
C ILE A 48 -11.74 1.85 1.74
N ILE A 49 -11.02 0.75 1.96
CA ILE A 49 -9.67 0.54 1.44
C ILE A 49 -9.62 -0.73 0.62
N GLU A 50 -8.96 -0.64 -0.53
CA GLU A 50 -8.57 -1.77 -1.34
C GLU A 50 -7.04 -1.79 -1.42
N THR A 51 -6.43 -2.87 -0.93
CA THR A 51 -4.97 -3.04 -0.92
C THR A 51 -4.54 -3.81 -2.16
N MET A 52 -3.58 -3.25 -2.90
CA MET A 52 -2.97 -3.91 -4.07
C MET A 52 -1.50 -4.20 -3.76
N VAL A 53 -1.06 -5.42 -4.04
CA VAL A 53 0.36 -5.77 -3.96
C VAL A 53 1.08 -5.21 -5.19
N ALA A 54 2.04 -4.33 -4.98
CA ALA A 54 2.91 -3.84 -6.03
C ALA A 54 4.00 -4.87 -6.32
N ILE A 55 4.02 -5.41 -7.54
CA ILE A 55 5.09 -6.28 -8.01
C ILE A 55 6.06 -5.44 -8.83
N PRO A 56 7.37 -5.44 -8.52
CA PRO A 56 8.37 -4.75 -9.34
C PRO A 56 8.29 -5.18 -10.80
N ALA A 57 8.38 -4.23 -11.73
CA ALA A 57 8.25 -4.51 -13.16
C ALA A 57 9.25 -5.57 -13.67
N VAL A 58 10.46 -5.62 -13.09
CA VAL A 58 11.48 -6.63 -13.42
C VAL A 58 11.04 -8.03 -12.99
N GLU A 59 10.40 -8.15 -11.82
CA GLU A 59 9.90 -9.43 -11.31
C GLU A 59 8.69 -9.89 -12.12
N ALA A 60 7.73 -9.00 -12.39
CA ALA A 60 6.54 -9.32 -13.17
C ALA A 60 6.88 -9.86 -14.58
N ARG A 61 7.93 -9.34 -15.23
CA ARG A 61 8.39 -9.82 -16.55
C ARG A 61 8.88 -11.26 -16.50
N ARG A 62 9.53 -11.69 -15.42
CA ARG A 62 10.05 -13.06 -15.28
C ARG A 62 8.94 -14.12 -15.31
N PHE A 63 7.70 -13.77 -14.94
CA PHE A 63 6.58 -14.70 -14.97
C PHE A 63 6.05 -15.01 -16.38
N VAL A 64 6.40 -14.19 -17.38
CA VAL A 64 5.89 -14.30 -18.75
C VAL A 64 6.95 -14.82 -19.73
N GLU A 65 8.23 -14.58 -19.42
CA GLU A 65 9.37 -14.95 -20.27
C GLU A 65 9.88 -16.40 -20.06
N SER A 66 9.17 -17.21 -19.26
CA SER A 66 9.49 -18.61 -18.92
C SER A 66 8.86 -19.65 -19.85
#